data_AF-A0A3B9KWF2-F1
#
_entry.id   AF-A0A3B9KWF2-F1
#
_cell.length_a   1.000
_cell.length_b   1.000
_cell.length_c   1.000
_cell.angle_alpha   90.00
_cell.angle_beta   90.00
_cell.angle_gamma   90.00
#
_symmetry.space_group_name_H-M   'P 1'
#
loop_
_entity.id
_entity.type
_entity.pdbx_description
1 polymer ?
#
loop_
_entity_poly.entity_id
_entity_poly.type
_entity_poly.pdbx_seq_one_letter_code
_entity_poly.pdbx_strand_id
1 'polypeptide(L)'
;MELIKLNVKSRCDMHLCRNTAEYRVSTGNGGLPHLFGNTGLYLCHDCLVKLYEAIGRELVPKSPDNLIKKAVKRREADEKQ
;
A
#
# COMPACT_ATOMS: atom_id res chain seq x y z
N MET A 1 9.31 1.27 -4.01
CA MET A 1 8.85 0.82 -2.68
C MET A 1 9.38 -0.57 -2.43
N GLU A 2 9.93 -0.80 -1.25
CA GLU A 2 10.55 -2.05 -0.82
C GLU A 2 10.01 -2.41 0.56
N LEU A 3 9.74 -3.69 0.77
CA LEU A 3 9.38 -4.24 2.07
C LEU A 3 10.61 -4.91 2.67
N ILE A 4 11.20 -4.28 3.68
CA ILE A 4 12.44 -4.74 4.31
C ILE A 4 12.10 -5.47 5.60
N LYS A 5 12.52 -6.72 5.74
CA LYS A 5 12.36 -7.46 7.01
C LYS A 5 13.31 -6.90 8.07
N LEU A 6 12.78 -6.66 9.26
CA LEU A 6 13.53 -6.09 10.38
C LEU A 6 14.17 -7.19 11.21
N ASN A 7 15.43 -6.97 11.59
CA ASN A 7 16.16 -7.79 12.56
C ASN A 7 16.27 -7.11 13.94
N VAL A 8 15.63 -5.95 14.09
CA VAL A 8 15.68 -5.12 15.30
C VAL A 8 14.29 -4.97 15.90
N LYS A 9 14.23 -4.84 17.23
CA LYS A 9 12.96 -4.59 17.92
C LYS A 9 12.52 -3.15 17.69
N SER A 10 11.50 -2.96 16.87
CA SER A 10 10.77 -1.69 16.72
C SER A 10 9.29 -1.91 17.02
N ARG A 11 8.56 -0.86 17.40
CA ARG A 11 7.10 -0.93 17.58
C ARG A 11 6.40 -0.82 16.23
N CYS A 12 5.21 -1.41 16.11
CA CYS A 12 4.35 -1.16 14.97
C CYS A 12 3.78 0.27 15.01
N ASP A 13 3.82 0.96 13.88
CA ASP A 13 3.33 2.35 13.74
C ASP A 13 1.80 2.44 13.62
N MET A 14 1.11 1.32 13.44
CA MET A 14 -0.35 1.34 13.40
C MET A 14 -0.90 1.76 14.76
N HIS A 15 -1.77 2.77 14.73
CA HIS A 15 -2.41 3.31 15.92
C HIS A 15 -3.07 2.19 16.74
N LEU A 16 -2.80 2.15 18.05
CA LEU A 16 -3.26 1.13 19.01
C LEU A 16 -2.69 -0.28 18.85
N CYS A 17 -1.87 -0.56 17.82
CA CYS A 17 -1.15 -1.81 17.73
C CYS A 17 -0.03 -1.84 18.79
N ARG A 18 0.06 -2.95 19.54
CA ARG A 18 1.10 -3.16 20.56
C ARG A 18 2.13 -4.21 20.14
N ASN A 19 2.02 -4.73 18.92
CA ASN A 19 2.94 -5.74 18.40
C ASN A 19 4.29 -5.12 18.01
N THR A 20 5.31 -5.97 17.95
CA THR A 20 6.63 -5.60 17.42
C THR A 20 6.56 -5.56 15.89
N ALA A 21 7.16 -4.54 15.29
CA ALA A 21 7.26 -4.45 13.85
C ALA A 21 8.24 -5.50 13.30
N GLU A 22 7.84 -6.13 12.21
CA GLU A 22 8.61 -7.14 11.49
C GLU A 22 9.08 -6.62 10.13
N TYR A 23 8.43 -5.58 9.62
CA TYR A 23 8.69 -5.02 8.30
C TYR A 23 8.83 -3.51 8.35
N ARG A 24 9.69 -2.96 7.51
CA ARG A 24 9.77 -1.54 7.16
C ARG A 24 9.38 -1.37 5.71
N VAL A 25 8.36 -0.55 5.44
CA VAL A 25 8.03 -0.10 4.09
C VAL A 25 8.91 1.11 3.77
N SER A 26 9.79 0.96 2.79
CA SER A 26 10.70 2.01 2.31
C SER A 26 10.30 2.42 0.89
N THR A 27 10.54 3.66 0.50
CA THR A 27 10.30 4.13 -0.88
C THR A 27 11.41 3.72 -1.85
N GLY A 28 12.56 3.24 -1.35
CA GLY A 28 13.76 2.92 -2.12
C GLY A 28 14.79 4.07 -2.10
N ASN A 29 16.06 3.75 -2.35
CA ASN A 29 17.18 4.71 -2.24
C ASN A 29 17.05 5.90 -3.22
N GLY A 30 16.92 7.12 -2.70
CA GLY A 30 17.17 8.37 -3.44
C GLY A 30 16.11 9.48 -3.39
N GLY A 31 14.94 9.27 -2.78
CA GLY A 31 13.86 10.28 -2.77
C GLY A 31 13.90 11.21 -1.55
N LEU A 32 14.33 12.47 -1.77
CA LEU A 32 14.19 13.66 -0.91
C LEU A 32 14.09 13.44 0.62
N PRO A 33 15.19 13.63 1.38
CA PRO A 33 15.20 13.49 2.85
C PRO A 33 14.31 14.49 3.62
N HIS A 34 13.61 15.40 2.94
CA HIS A 34 12.96 16.56 3.57
C HIS A 34 11.43 16.57 3.54
N LEU A 35 10.75 15.61 2.89
CA LEU A 35 9.27 15.54 2.89
C LEU A 35 8.72 14.40 3.76
N PHE A 36 9.46 13.31 3.90
CA PHE A 36 9.18 12.21 4.82
C PHE A 36 10.51 11.79 5.44
N GLY A 37 10.91 12.47 6.52
CA GLY A 37 12.27 12.35 7.07
C GLY A 37 12.58 10.91 7.44
N ASN A 38 13.33 10.18 6.60
CA ASN A 38 13.94 8.84 6.81
C ASN A 38 13.07 7.75 7.48
N THR A 39 11.78 7.99 7.70
CA THR A 39 10.88 7.22 8.52
C THR A 39 10.07 6.35 7.59
N GLY A 40 10.57 5.15 7.35
CA GLY A 40 9.75 4.12 6.71
C GLY A 40 8.61 3.75 7.65
N LEU A 41 7.53 3.16 7.12
CA LEU A 41 6.43 2.68 7.95
C LEU A 41 6.80 1.32 8.55
N TYR A 42 6.80 1.22 9.87
CA TYR A 42 7.12 0.01 10.62
C TYR A 42 5.84 -0.78 10.93
N LEU A 43 5.71 -1.98 10.38
CA LEU A 43 4.49 -2.80 10.51
C LEU A 43 4.82 -4.19 11.06
N CYS A 44 3.97 -4.68 11.97
CA CYS A 44 3.91 -6.11 12.27
C CYS A 44 3.19 -6.86 11.14
N HIS A 45 3.29 -8.19 11.11
CA HIS A 45 2.64 -8.99 10.08
C HIS A 45 1.12 -8.74 9.98
N ASP A 46 0.40 -8.78 11.10
CA ASP A 46 -1.06 -8.61 11.11
C ASP A 46 -1.52 -7.25 10.54
N CYS A 47 -0.80 -6.19 10.88
CA CYS A 47 -1.11 -4.84 10.42
C CYS A 47 -0.81 -4.67 8.93
N LEU A 48 0.25 -5.31 8.43
CA LEU A 48 0.57 -5.32 7.01
C LEU A 48 -0.53 -6.01 6.19
N VAL A 49 -1.02 -7.16 6.65
CA VAL A 49 -2.11 -7.90 5.98
C VAL A 49 -3.39 -7.07 5.94
N LYS A 50 -3.81 -6.50 7.07
CA LYS A 50 -5.00 -5.64 7.15
C LYS A 50 -4.89 -4.41 6.25
N LEU A 51 -3.71 -3.79 6.21
CA LEU A 51 -3.45 -2.65 5.34
C LEU A 51 -3.55 -3.06 3.86
N TYR A 52 -2.96 -4.19 3.48
CA TYR A 52 -3.05 -4.72 2.13
C TYR A 52 -4.50 -5.01 1.72
N GLU A 53 -5.29 -5.63 2.59
CA GLU A 53 -6.72 -5.87 2.34
C GLU A 53 -7.51 -4.56 2.14
N ALA A 54 -7.28 -3.56 2.99
CA ALA A 54 -7.96 -2.27 2.90
C ALA A 54 -7.62 -1.55 1.59
N ILE A 55 -6.34 -1.52 1.22
CA ILE A 55 -5.88 -0.99 -0.07
C ILE A 55 -6.49 -1.78 -1.23
N GLY A 56 -6.52 -3.11 -1.12
CA GLY A 56 -7.10 -4.00 -2.13
C GLY A 56 -8.57 -3.70 -2.37
N ARG A 57 -9.36 -3.43 -1.32
CA ARG A 57 -10.78 -3.05 -1.46
C ARG A 57 -10.99 -1.71 -2.18
N GLU A 58 -10.05 -0.78 -2.05
CA GLU A 58 -10.13 0.52 -2.69
C GLU A 58 -9.65 0.47 -4.15
N LEU A 59 -8.54 -0.23 -4.40
CA LEU A 59 -7.94 -0.30 -5.73
C LEU A 59 -8.60 -1.33 -6.65
N VAL A 60 -9.04 -2.46 -6.09
CA VAL A 60 -9.65 -3.54 -6.87
C VAL A 60 -11.17 -3.32 -6.94
N PRO A 61 -11.72 -3.14 -8.15
CA PRO A 61 -13.16 -3.01 -8.33
C PRO A 61 -13.90 -4.26 -7.84
N LYS A 62 -15.02 -4.04 -7.14
CA LYS A 62 -15.80 -5.05 -6.43
C LYS A 62 -16.28 -6.25 -7.29
N SER A 63 -16.24 -6.16 -8.62
CA SER A 63 -16.58 -7.27 -9.51
C SER A 63 -15.89 -7.20 -10.88
N PRO A 64 -15.68 -8.34 -11.56
CA PRO A 64 -15.21 -8.42 -12.94
C PRO A 64 -16.10 -7.64 -13.91
N ASP A 65 -17.42 -7.66 -13.69
CA ASP A 65 -18.38 -6.91 -14.52
C ASP A 65 -18.12 -5.40 -14.48
N ASN A 66 -17.68 -4.87 -13.33
CA ASN A 66 -17.34 -3.47 -13.21
C ASN A 66 -16.04 -3.13 -13.94
N LEU A 67 -15.09 -4.07 -14.05
CA LEU A 67 -13.89 -3.91 -14.89
C LEU A 67 -14.25 -3.86 -16.37
N ILE A 68 -15.07 -4.82 -16.83
CA ILE A 68 -15.48 -4.91 -18.23
C ILE A 68 -16.28 -3.67 -18.62
N LYS A 69 -17.26 -3.25 -17.81
CA LYS A 69 -18.06 -2.04 -18.06
C LYS A 69 -17.19 -0.78 -18.11
N LYS A 70 -16.17 -0.67 -17.25
CA LYS A 70 -15.25 0.48 -17.24
C LYS A 70 -14.29 0.47 -18.44
N ALA A 71 -13.86 -0.71 -18.89
CA ALA A 71 -13.04 -0.88 -20.09
C ALA A 71 -13.81 -0.57 -21.38
N VAL A 72 -15.06 -1.04 -21.49
CA VAL A 72 -15.96 -0.75 -22.63
C VAL A 72 -16.25 0.75 -22.72
N LYS A 73 -16.61 1.39 -21.60
CA LYS A 73 -16.84 2.85 -21.57
C LYS A 73 -15.63 3.69 -21.99
N ARG A 74 -14.41 3.24 -21.69
CA ARG A 74 -13.17 3.93 -22.13
C ARG A 74 -13.00 3.84 -23.64
N ARG A 75 -13.19 2.66 -24.23
CA ARG A 75 -13.12 2.48 -25.69
C ARG A 75 -14.16 3.34 -26.43
N GLU A 76 -15.40 3.36 -25.96
CA GLU A 76 -16.46 4.17 -26.58
C GLU A 76 -16.21 5.69 -26.50
N ALA A 77 -15.43 6.15 -25.50
CA ALA A 77 -15.05 7.55 -25.37
C ALA A 77 -13.89 7.92 -26.31
N ASP A 78 -12.94 7.00 -26.49
CA ASP A 78 -11.80 7.18 -27.41
C ASP A 78 -12.24 7.11 -28.89
N GLU A 79 -13.26 6.31 -29.23
CA GLU A 79 -13.81 6.19 -30.59
C GLU A 79 -14.71 7.37 -31.02
N LYS A 80 -15.08 8.26 -30.08
CA LYS A 80 -15.92 9.44 -30.34
C LYS A 80 -15.13 10.75 -30.46
N GLN A 81 -13.80 10.69 -30.39
CA GLN A 81 -12.88 11.80 -30.66
C GLN A 81 -12.32 11.69 -32.08
#